data_AF-A0A7C2IHB7-F1
#
_entry.id   AF-A0A7C2IHB7-F1
#
_cell.length_a   1.000
_cell.length_b   1.000
_cell.length_c   1.000
_cell.angle_alpha   90.00
_cell.angle_beta   90.00
_cell.angle_gamma   90.00
#
_symmetry.space_group_name_H-M   'P 1'
#
loop_
_entity.id
_entity.type
_entity.pdbx_description
1 polymer ?
#
loop_
_entity_poly.entity_id
_entity_poly.type
_entity_poly.pdbx_seq_one_letter_code
_entity_poly.pdbx_strand_id
1 'polypeptide(L)'
;MRNRIKVLYILLVLLLSACSPQEAPWSDSTCSERVPKQNLPQHIVANDTILTPKKGRRIQINVNNPDLTEEECKQLINAYRKCAGPEGQVSVHKPDRRDPSGKLYSWCVDNMDDKGIFFNSFPFKLEDEVFLKLLKSSESQQVK
;
A
#
# COMPACT_ATOMS: atom_id res chain seq x y z
N MET A 1 -60.85 -13.79 14.86
CA MET A 1 -59.83 -13.58 13.80
C MET A 1 -58.99 -12.29 13.94
N ARG A 2 -59.27 -11.39 14.90
CA ARG A 2 -58.51 -10.13 15.10
C ARG A 2 -57.13 -10.28 15.78
N ASN A 3 -56.89 -11.35 16.53
CA ASN A 3 -55.64 -11.54 17.28
C ASN A 3 -54.50 -12.18 16.49
N ARG A 4 -54.76 -12.83 15.34
CA ARG A 4 -53.70 -13.48 14.54
C ARG A 4 -52.92 -12.49 13.66
N ILE A 5 -53.54 -11.38 13.26
CA ILE A 5 -52.91 -10.35 12.41
C ILE A 5 -51.87 -9.53 13.19
N LYS A 6 -52.11 -9.28 14.49
CA LYS A 6 -51.16 -8.54 15.35
C LYS A 6 -49.85 -9.29 15.59
N VAL A 7 -49.92 -10.63 15.71
CA VAL A 7 -48.72 -11.46 15.94
C VAL A 7 -47.84 -11.53 14.69
N LEU A 8 -48.44 -11.57 13.50
CA LEU A 8 -47.69 -11.58 12.23
C LEU A 8 -46.93 -10.26 11.99
N TYR A 9 -47.53 -9.13 12.37
CA TYR A 9 -46.89 -7.82 12.18
C TYR A 9 -45.68 -7.60 13.10
N ILE A 10 -45.73 -8.12 14.33
CA ILE A 10 -44.61 -8.00 15.29
C ILE A 10 -43.42 -8.86 14.84
N LEU A 11 -43.68 -10.05 14.27
CA LEU A 11 -42.64 -10.92 13.71
C LEU A 11 -41.97 -10.31 12.46
N LEU A 12 -42.72 -9.59 11.62
CA LEU A 12 -42.16 -8.96 10.42
C LEU A 12 -41.24 -7.77 10.75
N VAL A 13 -41.54 -7.01 11.80
CA VAL A 13 -40.71 -5.86 12.23
C VAL A 13 -39.41 -6.32 12.91
N LEU A 14 -39.42 -7.46 13.60
CA LEU A 14 -38.21 -8.04 14.22
C LEU A 14 -37.23 -8.62 13.19
N LEU A 15 -37.68 -9.03 12.01
CA LEU A 15 -36.82 -9.54 10.93
C LEU A 15 -36.14 -8.44 10.09
N LEU A 16 -36.63 -7.19 10.15
CA LEU A 16 -36.06 -6.06 9.41
C LEU A 16 -34.96 -5.29 10.19
N SER A 17 -34.74 -5.61 11.47
CA SER A 17 -33.79 -4.90 12.33
C SER A 17 -32.44 -5.61 12.53
N ALA A 18 -32.22 -6.77 11.91
CA ALA A 18 -30.97 -7.53 12.07
C ALA A 18 -29.91 -7.23 10.99
N CYS A 19 -30.06 -6.15 10.22
CA CYS A 19 -28.98 -5.63 9.39
C CYS A 19 -28.23 -4.57 10.21
N SER A 20 -27.48 -5.03 11.22
CA SER A 20 -26.46 -4.18 11.83
C SER A 20 -25.53 -3.72 10.70
N PRO A 21 -25.25 -2.41 10.54
CA PRO A 21 -24.13 -1.99 9.71
C PRO A 21 -22.90 -2.63 10.34
N GLN A 22 -22.41 -3.68 9.69
CA GLN A 22 -21.16 -4.31 10.05
C GLN A 22 -20.11 -3.24 9.81
N GLU A 23 -19.72 -2.53 10.86
CA GLU A 23 -18.68 -1.51 10.83
C GLU A 23 -17.51 -2.14 10.10
N ALA A 24 -17.23 -1.56 8.93
CA ALA A 24 -16.31 -2.21 8.03
C ALA A 24 -14.97 -2.32 8.77
N PRO A 25 -14.31 -3.50 8.76
CA PRO A 25 -13.25 -3.87 9.70
C PRO A 25 -11.95 -3.03 9.63
N TRP A 26 -11.99 -1.85 9.02
CA TRP A 26 -10.89 -0.92 8.80
C TRP A 26 -10.99 0.38 9.62
N SER A 27 -11.96 0.53 10.55
CA SER A 27 -12.27 1.84 11.16
C SER A 27 -11.24 2.35 12.18
N ASP A 28 -10.74 1.58 13.17
CA ASP A 28 -10.06 2.25 14.30
C ASP A 28 -8.66 1.74 14.72
N SER A 29 -8.18 0.61 14.18
CA SER A 29 -6.81 0.13 14.46
C SER A 29 -5.85 0.37 13.29
N THR A 30 -4.66 0.89 13.59
CA THR A 30 -3.59 1.02 12.60
C THR A 30 -3.24 -0.37 12.05
N CYS A 31 -3.08 -0.48 10.74
CA CYS A 31 -2.78 -1.75 10.09
C CYS A 31 -1.49 -2.40 10.63
N SER A 32 -0.52 -1.56 11.04
CA SER A 32 0.77 -1.96 11.62
C SER A 32 0.64 -2.91 12.81
N GLU A 33 -0.43 -2.80 13.60
CA GLU A 33 -0.67 -3.66 14.77
C GLU A 33 -1.33 -5.00 14.40
N ARG A 34 -2.03 -5.06 13.26
CA ARG A 34 -2.83 -6.22 12.87
C ARG A 34 -2.09 -7.23 12.02
N VAL A 35 -1.04 -6.80 11.32
CA VAL A 35 -0.28 -7.66 10.40
C VAL A 35 0.80 -8.42 11.17
N PRO A 36 0.78 -9.76 11.20
CA PRO A 36 1.87 -10.54 11.76
C PRO A 36 3.17 -10.28 10.99
N LYS A 37 4.21 -9.86 11.70
CA LYS A 37 5.52 -9.52 11.09
C LYS A 37 6.43 -10.73 10.90
N GLN A 38 6.00 -11.91 11.37
CA GLN A 38 6.75 -13.16 11.23
C GLN A 38 6.88 -13.50 9.75
N ASN A 39 8.10 -13.78 9.30
CA ASN A 39 8.45 -14.11 7.91
C ASN A 39 8.22 -12.99 6.88
N LEU A 40 8.04 -11.74 7.31
CA LEU A 40 8.07 -10.60 6.41
C LEU A 40 9.47 -9.95 6.40
N PRO A 41 9.91 -9.37 5.28
CA PRO A 41 11.11 -8.54 5.23
C PRO A 41 11.05 -7.46 6.31
N GLN A 42 12.20 -7.05 6.87
CA GLN A 42 12.22 -5.98 7.88
C GLN A 42 11.70 -4.66 7.28
N HIS A 43 10.64 -4.10 7.89
CA HIS A 43 9.95 -2.92 7.36
C HIS A 43 9.28 -2.09 8.46
N ILE A 44 8.88 -0.87 8.09
CA ILE A 44 8.00 0.00 8.88
C ILE A 44 6.79 0.43 8.04
N VAL A 45 5.65 0.64 8.69
CA VAL A 45 4.49 1.30 8.06
C VAL A 45 4.66 2.80 8.28
N ALA A 46 5.08 3.52 7.25
CA ALA A 46 5.38 4.94 7.30
C ALA A 46 4.14 5.83 7.15
N ASN A 47 3.09 5.30 6.51
CA ASN A 47 1.82 5.99 6.36
C ASN A 47 0.69 4.96 6.39
N ASP A 48 -0.40 5.30 7.09
CA ASP A 48 -1.64 4.54 7.12
C ASP A 48 -2.80 5.54 7.24
N THR A 49 -3.35 5.98 6.10
CA THR A 49 -4.34 7.05 6.03
C THR A 49 -5.58 6.63 5.27
N ILE A 50 -6.75 7.14 5.68
CA ILE A 50 -8.01 6.91 4.96
C ILE A 50 -7.98 7.68 3.64
N LEU A 51 -8.38 7.03 2.55
CA LEU A 51 -8.43 7.61 1.20
C LEU A 51 -9.81 8.21 0.89
N THR A 52 -10.21 9.29 1.55
CA THR A 52 -11.48 9.97 1.23
C THR A 52 -11.46 10.54 -0.21
N PRO A 53 -12.52 10.40 -1.02
CA PRO A 53 -13.84 9.81 -0.73
C PRO A 53 -13.98 8.29 -0.99
N LYS A 54 -12.89 7.60 -1.35
CA LYS A 54 -12.89 6.15 -1.60
C LYS A 54 -13.03 5.36 -0.29
N LYS A 55 -13.59 4.15 -0.37
CA LYS A 55 -13.68 3.21 0.76
C LYS A 55 -12.41 2.35 0.86
N GLY A 56 -11.31 3.00 1.20
CA GLY A 56 -10.01 2.36 1.36
C GLY A 56 -9.00 3.19 2.14
N ARG A 57 -7.81 2.61 2.31
CA ARG A 57 -6.68 3.22 3.03
C ARG A 57 -5.45 3.23 2.14
N ARG A 58 -4.62 4.26 2.28
CA ARG A 58 -3.27 4.35 1.71
C ARG A 58 -2.28 3.87 2.77
N ILE A 59 -1.60 2.79 2.45
CA ILE A 59 -0.57 2.18 3.29
C ILE A 59 0.76 2.33 2.57
N GLN A 60 1.70 3.04 3.19
CA GLN A 60 3.07 3.15 2.70
C GLN A 60 3.98 2.33 3.61
N ILE A 61 4.68 1.37 3.03
CA ILE A 61 5.65 0.51 3.71
C ILE A 61 7.05 0.97 3.28
N ASN A 62 7.91 1.28 4.24
CA ASN A 62 9.31 1.58 3.97
C ASN A 62 10.17 0.38 4.39
N VAL A 63 11.07 -0.03 3.49
CA VAL A 63 12.05 -1.09 3.71
C VAL A 63 13.44 -0.49 3.58
N ASN A 64 14.26 -0.61 4.62
CA ASN A 64 15.65 -0.16 4.57
C ASN A 64 16.58 -1.25 3.98
N ASN A 65 16.24 -1.75 2.80
CA ASN A 65 17.00 -2.76 2.07
C ASN A 65 16.96 -2.46 0.56
N PRO A 66 18.08 -2.04 -0.07
CA PRO A 66 18.11 -1.79 -1.51
C PRO A 66 17.93 -3.08 -2.33
N ASP A 67 18.24 -4.23 -1.75
CA ASP A 67 18.14 -5.57 -2.36
C ASP A 67 16.76 -6.22 -2.23
N LEU A 68 15.76 -5.49 -1.72
CA LEU A 68 14.40 -6.02 -1.63
C LEU A 68 13.96 -6.55 -3.01
N THR A 69 13.68 -7.85 -3.04
CA THR A 69 13.30 -8.59 -4.24
C THR A 69 11.84 -8.33 -4.61
N GLU A 70 11.44 -8.74 -5.82
CA GLU A 70 10.02 -8.69 -6.20
C GLU A 70 9.16 -9.58 -5.30
N GLU A 71 9.65 -10.77 -4.94
CA GLU A 71 8.90 -11.72 -4.12
C GLU A 71 8.67 -11.19 -2.70
N GLU A 72 9.71 -10.64 -2.08
CA GLU A 72 9.59 -9.98 -0.78
C GLU A 72 8.65 -8.77 -0.82
N CYS A 73 8.66 -7.99 -1.90
CA CYS A 73 7.66 -6.96 -2.11
C CYS A 73 6.24 -7.56 -2.17
N LYS A 74 6.03 -8.63 -2.95
CA LYS A 74 4.70 -9.27 -3.08
C LYS A 74 4.21 -9.75 -1.73
N GLN A 75 5.09 -10.32 -0.91
CA GLN A 75 4.78 -10.73 0.46
C GLN A 75 4.29 -9.54 1.30
N LEU A 76 4.98 -8.40 1.25
CA LEU A 76 4.56 -7.17 1.93
C LEU A 76 3.20 -6.68 1.41
N ILE A 77 2.99 -6.59 0.09
CA ILE A 77 1.69 -6.17 -0.47
C ILE A 77 0.57 -7.10 0.01
N ASN A 78 0.77 -8.41 -0.11
CA ASN A 78 -0.22 -9.41 0.26
C ASN A 78 -0.58 -9.35 1.76
N ALA A 79 0.41 -9.14 2.63
CA ALA A 79 0.20 -9.04 4.07
C ALA A 79 -0.66 -7.82 4.45
N TYR A 80 -0.53 -6.71 3.72
CA TYR A 80 -1.22 -5.45 4.02
C TYR A 80 -2.49 -5.21 3.19
N ARG A 81 -2.77 -6.05 2.18
CA ARG A 81 -3.92 -5.91 1.25
C ARG A 81 -5.26 -5.75 1.98
N LYS A 82 -5.50 -6.60 2.99
CA LYS A 82 -6.76 -6.60 3.76
C LYS A 82 -6.98 -5.28 4.51
N CYS A 83 -5.91 -4.63 4.96
CA CYS A 83 -6.02 -3.34 5.64
C CYS A 83 -6.33 -2.19 4.67
N ALA A 84 -5.76 -2.23 3.46
CA ALA A 84 -6.01 -1.20 2.46
C ALA A 84 -7.50 -1.19 2.05
N GLY A 85 -8.15 -2.34 2.04
CA GLY A 85 -9.54 -2.47 1.64
C GLY A 85 -9.72 -2.37 0.12
N PRO A 86 -10.96 -2.51 -0.38
CA PRO A 86 -11.24 -2.72 -1.81
C PRO A 86 -10.92 -1.51 -2.69
N GLU A 87 -10.89 -0.29 -2.14
CA GLU A 87 -10.51 0.91 -2.90
C GLU A 87 -9.23 1.56 -2.34
N GLY A 88 -8.40 0.73 -1.70
CA GLY A 88 -7.18 1.14 -1.02
C GLY A 88 -5.97 1.24 -1.93
N GLN A 89 -4.81 1.42 -1.30
CA GLN A 89 -3.51 1.35 -1.96
C GLN A 89 -2.47 0.85 -0.97
N VAL A 90 -1.60 -0.05 -1.40
CA VAL A 90 -0.38 -0.40 -0.68
C VAL A 90 0.81 -0.07 -1.58
N SER A 91 1.75 0.73 -1.09
CA SER A 91 3.04 0.98 -1.77
C SER A 91 4.20 0.56 -0.88
N VAL A 92 5.20 -0.10 -1.47
CA VAL A 92 6.45 -0.47 -0.81
C VAL A 92 7.57 0.37 -1.37
N HIS A 93 8.31 1.04 -0.49
CA HIS A 93 9.40 1.92 -0.82
C HIS A 93 10.73 1.34 -0.31
N LYS A 94 11.79 1.48 -1.10
CA LYS A 94 13.15 1.04 -0.75
C LYS A 94 14.20 2.05 -1.22
N PRO A 95 15.41 2.06 -0.64
CA PRO A 95 16.50 2.88 -1.16
C PRO A 95 17.00 2.35 -2.50
N ASP A 96 17.54 3.23 -3.33
CA ASP A 96 18.26 2.87 -4.55
C ASP A 96 19.77 2.98 -4.32
N ARG A 97 20.53 1.98 -4.78
CA ARG A 97 22.00 1.97 -4.68
C ARG A 97 22.66 3.13 -5.40
N ARG A 98 22.01 3.68 -6.42
CA ARG A 98 22.54 4.77 -7.24
C ARG A 98 22.28 6.15 -6.63
N ASP A 99 21.42 6.23 -5.62
CA ASP A 99 21.13 7.49 -4.92
C ASP A 99 21.89 7.56 -3.59
N PRO A 100 22.99 8.34 -3.52
CA PRO A 100 23.77 8.47 -2.30
C PRO A 100 23.03 9.22 -1.18
N SER A 101 21.90 9.87 -1.47
CA SER A 101 21.09 10.53 -0.44
C SER A 101 20.31 9.56 0.45
N GLY A 102 20.22 8.29 0.06
CA GLY A 102 19.45 7.27 0.78
C GLY A 102 17.94 7.48 0.71
N LYS A 103 17.46 8.27 -0.26
CA LYS A 103 16.03 8.51 -0.45
C LYS A 103 15.31 7.20 -0.79
N LEU A 104 14.09 7.09 -0.28
CA LEU A 104 13.23 5.95 -0.54
C LEU A 104 12.36 6.20 -1.77
N TYR A 105 12.38 5.25 -2.70
CA TYR A 105 11.59 5.28 -3.92
C TYR A 105 10.54 4.17 -3.89
N SER A 106 9.36 4.44 -4.45
CA SER A 106 8.35 3.40 -4.60
C SER A 106 8.89 2.29 -5.51
N TRP A 107 8.99 1.07 -4.98
CA TRP A 107 9.44 -0.11 -5.70
C TRP A 107 8.28 -0.87 -6.31
N CYS A 108 7.21 -1.07 -5.53
CA CYS A 108 6.02 -1.75 -5.99
C CYS A 108 4.76 -1.18 -5.36
N VAL A 109 3.66 -1.24 -6.10
CA VAL A 109 2.37 -0.66 -5.72
C VAL A 109 1.24 -1.58 -6.14
N ASP A 110 0.24 -1.73 -5.28
CA ASP A 110 -1.04 -2.31 -5.62
C ASP A 110 -2.15 -1.32 -5.25
N ASN A 111 -2.97 -0.97 -6.24
CA ASN A 111 -4.05 0.01 -6.10
C ASN A 111 -5.40 -0.64 -5.76
N MET A 112 -5.41 -1.93 -5.45
CA MET A 112 -6.63 -2.70 -5.15
C MET A 112 -7.67 -2.63 -6.28
N ASP A 113 -7.24 -2.33 -7.51
CA ASP A 113 -8.09 -2.10 -8.68
C ASP A 113 -8.13 -3.31 -9.62
N ASP A 114 -7.82 -4.49 -9.08
CA ASP A 114 -7.74 -5.79 -9.77
C ASP A 114 -6.72 -5.88 -10.92
N LYS A 115 -5.88 -4.86 -11.12
CA LYS A 115 -4.79 -4.87 -12.12
C LYS A 115 -3.51 -5.54 -11.61
N GLY A 116 -3.48 -5.91 -10.33
CA GLY A 116 -2.35 -6.54 -9.68
C GLY A 116 -1.25 -5.57 -9.28
N ILE A 117 -0.07 -6.13 -8.98
CA ILE A 117 1.07 -5.38 -8.44
C ILE A 117 1.89 -4.80 -9.59
N PHE A 118 2.04 -3.48 -9.57
CA PHE A 118 2.91 -2.74 -10.48
C PHE A 118 4.31 -2.60 -9.86
N PHE A 119 5.34 -2.92 -10.64
CA PHE A 119 6.74 -2.75 -10.25
C PHE A 119 7.35 -1.56 -10.98
N ASN A 120 7.92 -0.64 -10.22
CA ASN A 120 8.63 0.48 -10.79
C ASN A 120 10.09 0.08 -11.03
N SER A 121 10.53 0.09 -12.27
CA SER A 121 11.95 0.11 -12.61
C SER A 121 12.51 1.51 -12.38
N PHE A 122 12.78 1.87 -11.12
CA PHE A 122 13.50 3.10 -10.75
C PHE A 122 15.00 2.87 -10.55
N PRO A 123 15.80 3.93 -10.74
CA PRO A 123 15.50 5.10 -11.54
C PRO A 123 15.28 4.71 -12.99
N PHE A 124 14.52 5.54 -13.70
CA PHE A 124 14.61 5.68 -15.14
C PHE A 124 16.05 5.39 -15.55
N LYS A 125 16.24 4.57 -16.59
CA LYS A 125 17.52 4.55 -17.30
C LYS A 125 17.81 6.01 -17.68
N LEU A 126 18.54 6.74 -16.84
CA LEU A 126 19.42 7.78 -17.34
C LEU A 126 20.24 7.01 -18.35
N GLU A 127 20.08 7.36 -19.62
CA GLU A 127 20.89 6.80 -20.69
C GLU A 127 22.35 7.01 -20.28
N ASP A 128 22.94 5.95 -19.72
CA ASP A 128 24.14 5.96 -18.87
C ASP A 128 25.41 6.35 -19.65
N GLU A 129 25.31 6.75 -20.91
CA GLU A 129 26.46 7.24 -21.67
C GLU A 129 26.54 8.77 -21.75
N VAL A 130 25.42 9.48 -21.76
CA VAL A 130 25.43 10.94 -22.01
C VAL A 130 25.75 11.70 -20.72
N PHE A 131 25.14 11.33 -19.60
CA PHE A 131 25.37 12.00 -18.32
C PHE A 131 26.80 11.77 -17.80
N LEU A 132 27.33 10.55 -17.94
CA LEU A 132 28.74 10.25 -17.60
C LEU A 132 29.73 10.95 -18.53
N LYS A 133 29.41 11.13 -19.83
CA LYS A 133 30.23 11.95 -20.74
C LYS A 133 30.21 13.43 -20.36
N LEU A 134 29.05 13.97 -19.97
CA LEU A 134 28.92 15.39 -19.59
C LEU A 134 29.70 15.71 -18.31
N LEU A 135 29.68 14.83 -17.31
CA LEU A 135 30.48 15.01 -16.08
C LEU A 135 32.00 15.01 -16.37
N LYS A 136 32.49 14.08 -17.19
CA LYS A 136 33.90 14.04 -17.62
C LYS A 136 34.29 15.26 -18.46
N SER A 137 33.37 15.79 -19.26
CA SER A 137 33.61 17.00 -20.06
C SER A 137 33.74 18.26 -19.19
N SER A 138 33.01 18.35 -18.07
CA SER A 138 33.09 19.51 -17.18
C SER A 138 34.36 19.56 -16.34
N GLU A 139 34.93 18.40 -15.96
CA GLU A 139 36.20 18.35 -15.23
C GLU A 139 37.39 18.75 -16.12
N SER A 140 37.33 18.42 -17.42
CA SER A 140 38.39 18.74 -18.39
C SER A 140 38.46 20.24 -18.74
N GLN A 141 37.39 21.01 -18.47
CA GLN A 141 37.36 22.46 -18.71
C GLN A 141 37.82 23.31 -17.51
N GLN A 142 38.04 22.72 -16.34
CA GLN A 142 38.52 23.41 -15.13
C GLN A 142 40.05 23.35 -14.98
N VAL A 143 40.77 22.68 -15.89
CA VAL A 143 42.24 22.66 -15.95
C VAL A 143 42.70 23.38 -17.21
N LYS A 144 42.64 24.71 -17.19
CA LYS A 144 43.43 25.59 -18.06
C LYS A 144 43.58 26.96 -17.43
#